data_AF-A0A8D1P5R1-F1
#
_entry.id   AF-A0A8D1P5R1-F1
#
_cell.length_a   1.000
_cell.length_b   1.000
_cell.length_c   1.000
_cell.angle_alpha   90.00
_cell.angle_beta   90.00
_cell.angle_gamma   90.00
#
_symmetry.space_group_name_H-M   'P 1'
#
loop_
_entity.id
_entity.type
_entity.pdbx_description
1 polymer ?
#
loop_
_entity_poly.entity_id
_entity_poly.type
_entity_poly.pdbx_seq_one_letter_code
_entity_poly.pdbx_strand_id
1 'polypeptide(L)'
;MLHSTNKEVILGIVVGTTGISLLLLWYHKVRKPRTAMDLPGFLSLSNAFDLMTLQDEMHNDQETTATFQGRQLQILEKLNELLTNMEELKEEIRVLKEAIPKLEEYIQGELGGKITVHKISPQHRARKRRLTTVQSSATSNSSEEAESEGGYVTANTDTEEQSFPVPKAFNTHVEELNLDALIQMADNLRMNESTKMESFELLCDHKEKFRDEIEFIWRFARAYGDMYELSTNAQEKKHYANIGKTLGEKAITRAPMNGYCHLWYAVLCGYVSEFEGLQNKINYGYRFKEHLDKAIEFLPEEPFLYYLKGRYCYTVSKLSWIEKKMAATLFGKIPSSTVQEALQNFLKVEELHPGFSKSNYMFLAKCCIDLDQTDDAVKFCNLAVLLPCVTKEVSPHSDKECSY
;
A
#
# COMPACT_ATOMS: atom_id res chain seq x y z
N MET A 1 34.04 -6.19 15.30
CA MET A 1 33.40 -6.40 13.99
C MET A 1 31.92 -6.55 14.22
N LEU A 2 31.21 -5.41 14.15
CA LEU A 2 29.77 -5.27 14.34
C LEU A 2 29.06 -5.50 12.98
N HIS A 3 27.93 -6.20 13.00
CA HIS A 3 26.98 -6.20 11.89
C HIS A 3 25.58 -5.93 12.45
N SER A 4 25.12 -4.69 12.27
CA SER A 4 23.78 -4.23 12.61
C SER A 4 22.80 -4.65 11.51
N THR A 5 21.70 -5.29 11.88
CA THR A 5 20.56 -5.57 10.99
C THR A 5 19.35 -4.74 11.44
N ASN A 6 19.23 -3.54 10.87
CA ASN A 6 18.01 -2.73 10.95
C ASN A 6 16.97 -3.23 9.94
N LYS A 7 15.79 -3.62 10.43
CA LYS A 7 14.57 -3.88 9.65
C LYS A 7 13.57 -2.74 9.86
N GLU A 8 13.66 -1.71 9.03
CA GLU A 8 12.56 -0.77 8.74
C GLU A 8 12.55 -0.53 7.23
N VAL A 9 11.94 -1.43 6.45
CA VAL A 9 11.62 -1.15 5.04
C VAL A 9 10.37 -1.96 4.65
N ILE A 10 9.19 -1.33 4.65
CA ILE A 10 8.29 -1.31 3.49
C ILE A 10 7.59 0.05 3.45
N LEU A 11 8.38 1.10 3.23
CA LEU A 11 8.00 2.26 2.42
C LEU A 11 9.23 2.61 1.60
N GLY A 12 9.45 1.86 0.52
CA GLY A 12 10.66 1.98 -0.28
C GLY A 12 11.03 0.65 -0.93
N ILE A 13 10.38 0.32 -2.04
CA ILE A 13 10.92 -0.60 -3.03
C ILE A 13 10.95 0.18 -4.34
N VAL A 14 12.06 0.87 -4.58
CA VAL A 14 13.19 0.38 -5.39
C VAL A 14 12.83 0.48 -6.87
N VAL A 15 13.13 1.65 -7.44
CA VAL A 15 13.57 1.74 -8.84
C VAL A 15 14.92 1.04 -8.86
N GLY A 16 14.87 -0.28 -8.96
CA GLY A 16 16.03 -1.13 -9.12
C GLY A 16 16.68 -0.81 -10.46
N THR A 17 18.00 -0.79 -10.44
CA THR A 17 18.98 -0.52 -11.50
C THR A 17 18.69 -1.15 -12.87
N THR A 18 17.76 -2.10 -12.98
CA THR A 18 17.27 -2.64 -14.26
C THR A 18 16.42 -1.67 -15.06
N GLY A 19 15.70 -0.74 -14.41
CA GLY A 19 14.88 0.27 -15.10
C GLY A 19 15.74 1.33 -15.83
N ILE A 20 16.86 1.72 -15.23
CA ILE A 20 17.83 2.64 -15.84
C ILE A 20 18.59 1.92 -16.97
N SER A 21 18.91 0.64 -16.82
CA SER A 21 19.50 -0.16 -17.91
C SER A 21 18.55 -0.33 -19.10
N LEU A 22 17.24 -0.48 -18.88
CA LEU A 22 16.26 -0.56 -19.98
C LEU A 22 16.08 0.79 -20.68
N LEU A 23 16.11 1.90 -19.94
CA LEU A 23 16.09 3.26 -20.50
C LEU A 23 17.37 3.58 -21.29
N LEU A 24 18.55 3.17 -20.81
CA LEU A 24 19.81 3.28 -21.54
C LEU A 24 19.84 2.38 -22.78
N LEU A 25 19.34 1.15 -22.69
CA LEU A 25 19.21 0.24 -23.84
C LEU A 25 18.22 0.76 -24.88
N TRP A 26 17.11 1.38 -24.44
CA TRP A 26 16.15 2.02 -25.35
C TRP A 26 16.73 3.29 -25.97
N TYR A 27 17.43 4.12 -25.20
CA TYR A 27 18.17 5.29 -25.66
C TYR A 27 19.27 4.93 -26.68
N HIS A 28 19.98 3.82 -26.49
CA HIS A 28 20.95 3.28 -27.45
C HIS A 28 20.31 2.62 -28.68
N LYS A 29 19.09 2.05 -28.56
CA LYS A 29 18.39 1.40 -29.67
C LYS A 29 17.71 2.40 -30.62
N VAL A 30 17.31 3.56 -30.12
CA VAL A 30 16.74 4.67 -30.91
C VAL A 30 17.84 5.45 -31.67
N ARG A 31 19.12 5.27 -31.34
CA ARG A 31 20.23 5.97 -31.98
C ARG A 31 21.20 5.03 -32.68
N LYS A 32 21.01 4.83 -34.00
CA LYS A 32 22.06 4.38 -34.93
C LYS A 32 21.96 5.18 -36.25
N PRO A 33 23.07 5.34 -37.01
CA PRO A 33 24.36 5.87 -36.59
C PRO A 33 24.84 6.96 -37.59
N ARG A 34 25.26 8.13 -37.11
CA ARG A 34 26.21 9.01 -37.81
C ARG A 34 26.54 10.20 -36.93
N THR A 35 27.75 10.19 -36.39
CA THR A 35 28.80 11.22 -36.47
C THR A 35 29.70 10.97 -35.27
N ALA A 36 30.97 10.67 -35.54
CA ALA A 36 31.98 10.39 -34.54
C ALA A 36 32.18 11.60 -33.62
N MET A 37 32.11 11.37 -32.31
CA MET A 37 32.82 12.16 -31.32
C MET A 37 33.43 11.19 -30.32
N ASP A 38 34.74 11.29 -30.17
CA ASP A 38 35.58 10.46 -29.31
C ASP A 38 35.15 10.60 -27.84
N LEU A 39 34.95 9.46 -27.19
CA LEU A 39 34.71 9.34 -25.76
C LEU A 39 36.02 8.87 -25.09
N PRO A 40 36.63 9.61 -24.15
CA PRO A 40 37.70 9.06 -23.33
C PRO A 40 37.07 8.05 -22.35
N GLY A 41 37.62 6.84 -22.33
CA GLY A 41 37.08 5.72 -21.57
C GLY A 41 37.09 5.96 -20.05
N PHE A 42 35.93 5.76 -19.42
CA PHE A 42 35.81 5.59 -17.97
C PHE A 42 35.06 4.29 -17.69
N LEU A 43 35.83 3.23 -17.48
CA LEU A 43 35.47 2.06 -16.68
C LEU A 43 36.73 1.61 -15.95
N SER A 44 36.98 2.18 -14.76
CA SER A 44 37.80 1.56 -13.71
C SER A 44 37.86 2.49 -12.50
N LEU A 45 36.97 2.30 -11.52
CA LEU A 45 37.35 2.52 -10.13
C LEU A 45 36.51 1.65 -9.20
N SER A 46 36.50 0.34 -9.50
CA SER A 46 36.41 -0.67 -8.46
C SER A 46 37.86 -1.10 -8.20
N ASN A 47 38.28 -1.04 -6.94
CA ASN A 47 39.58 -1.47 -6.41
C ASN A 47 40.68 -0.40 -6.45
N ALA A 48 40.80 0.37 -5.36
CA ALA A 48 42.00 0.60 -4.54
C ALA A 48 41.66 1.78 -3.59
N PHE A 49 41.85 1.78 -2.28
CA PHE A 49 42.80 1.10 -1.42
C PHE A 49 42.18 0.88 -0.04
N ASP A 50 42.30 -0.35 0.45
CA ASP A 50 42.31 -0.65 1.89
C ASP A 50 43.75 -0.49 2.42
N LEU A 51 43.83 -0.05 3.69
CA LEU A 51 44.87 -0.30 4.69
C LEU A 51 46.23 0.43 4.63
N MET A 52 46.53 1.22 5.68
CA MET A 52 47.75 1.04 6.50
C MET A 52 47.56 1.64 7.91
N THR A 53 47.66 0.78 8.91
CA THR A 53 47.88 1.02 10.35
C THR A 53 49.18 1.79 10.64
N LEU A 54 49.21 2.65 11.69
CA LEU A 54 50.12 2.48 12.84
C LEU A 54 49.99 3.55 13.94
N GLN A 55 50.44 3.11 15.11
CA GLN A 55 50.53 3.65 16.46
C GLN A 55 51.28 4.98 16.67
N ASP A 56 50.78 5.71 17.67
CA ASP A 56 51.47 6.23 18.88
C ASP A 56 52.42 7.46 18.87
N GLU A 57 52.15 8.29 19.88
CA GLU A 57 52.94 9.23 20.69
C GLU A 57 53.69 10.50 20.19
N MET A 58 53.44 11.56 20.97
CA MET A 58 54.24 12.74 21.35
C MET A 58 54.18 14.07 20.56
N HIS A 59 54.03 15.13 21.39
CA HIS A 59 53.84 16.56 21.13
C HIS A 59 54.65 17.22 20.00
N ASN A 60 53.96 18.02 19.18
CA ASN A 60 54.55 19.21 18.56
C ASN A 60 53.46 20.26 18.21
N ASP A 61 53.45 21.41 18.90
CA ASP A 61 52.42 22.46 18.79
C ASP A 61 52.43 23.25 17.46
N GLN A 62 53.30 22.88 16.53
CA GLN A 62 53.38 23.46 15.18
C GLN A 62 52.76 22.55 14.10
N GLU A 63 52.56 21.27 14.42
CA GLU A 63 51.97 20.25 13.55
C GLU A 63 50.43 20.24 13.65
N THR A 64 49.89 20.70 14.77
CA THR A 64 48.46 20.91 15.04
C THR A 64 47.85 22.03 14.17
N THR A 65 48.60 23.09 13.88
CA THR A 65 48.15 24.15 12.95
C THR A 65 48.09 23.69 11.50
N ALA A 66 49.04 22.86 11.07
CA ALA A 66 49.07 22.31 9.71
C ALA A 66 47.99 21.23 9.50
N THR A 67 47.76 20.37 10.49
CA THR A 67 46.66 19.39 10.47
C THR A 67 45.28 20.04 10.54
N PHE A 68 45.13 21.18 11.24
CA PHE A 68 43.88 21.93 11.25
C PHE A 68 43.57 22.59 9.90
N GLN A 69 44.57 23.18 9.23
CA GLN A 69 44.42 23.71 7.87
C GLN A 69 44.11 22.61 6.84
N GLY A 70 44.74 21.44 6.96
CA GLY A 70 44.45 20.28 6.10
C GLY A 70 43.02 19.76 6.26
N ARG A 71 42.49 19.71 7.49
CA ARG A 71 41.09 19.34 7.76
C ARG A 71 40.10 20.38 7.24
N GLN A 72 40.40 21.67 7.38
CA GLN A 72 39.57 22.75 6.81
C GLN A 72 39.52 22.66 5.28
N LEU A 73 40.64 22.34 4.63
CA LEU A 73 40.70 22.16 3.18
C LEU A 73 39.88 20.94 2.71
N GLN A 74 39.96 19.83 3.43
CA GLN A 74 39.14 18.64 3.15
C GLN A 74 37.63 18.90 3.31
N ILE A 75 37.23 19.67 4.31
CA ILE A 75 35.83 20.07 4.50
C ILE A 75 35.37 20.94 3.33
N LEU A 76 36.20 21.89 2.89
CA LEU A 76 35.88 22.76 1.75
C LEU A 76 35.76 21.97 0.44
N GLU A 77 36.63 20.98 0.23
CA GLU A 77 36.60 20.11 -0.94
C GLU A 77 35.34 19.23 -0.95
N LYS A 78 34.97 18.68 0.21
CA LYS A 78 33.71 17.93 0.38
C LYS A 78 32.47 18.80 0.18
N LEU A 79 32.49 20.07 0.61
CA LEU A 79 31.40 21.01 0.38
C LEU A 79 31.27 21.38 -1.10
N ASN A 80 32.38 21.55 -1.82
CA ASN A 80 32.35 21.77 -3.26
C ASN A 80 31.81 20.56 -4.03
N GLU A 81 32.22 19.35 -3.65
CA GLU A 81 31.70 18.10 -4.22
C GLU A 81 30.17 18.01 -4.01
N LEU A 82 29.69 18.36 -2.80
CA LEU A 82 28.27 18.35 -2.47
C LEU A 82 27.50 19.44 -3.23
N LEU A 83 28.10 20.62 -3.44
CA LEU A 83 27.52 21.69 -4.25
C LEU A 83 27.35 21.26 -5.71
N THR A 84 28.36 20.62 -6.29
CA THR A 84 28.31 20.10 -7.66
C THR A 84 27.23 19.04 -7.80
N ASN A 85 27.15 18.08 -6.87
CA ASN A 85 26.10 17.06 -6.86
C ASN A 85 24.70 17.67 -6.73
N MET A 86 24.55 18.75 -5.95
CA MET A 86 23.28 19.44 -5.79
C MET A 86 22.86 20.18 -7.07
N GLU A 87 23.81 20.76 -7.81
CA GLU A 87 23.51 21.43 -9.09
C GLU A 87 23.22 20.41 -10.20
N GLU A 88 23.89 19.26 -10.22
CA GLU A 88 23.57 18.14 -11.10
C GLU A 88 22.16 17.61 -10.82
N LEU A 89 21.82 17.36 -9.55
CA LEU A 89 20.48 16.93 -9.15
C LEU A 89 19.40 17.94 -9.53
N LYS A 90 19.68 19.24 -9.40
CA LYS A 90 18.77 20.31 -9.81
C LYS A 90 18.56 20.33 -11.33
N GLU A 91 19.59 20.02 -12.10
CA GLU A 91 19.50 19.89 -13.55
C GLU A 91 18.68 18.65 -13.95
N GLU A 92 18.88 17.51 -13.29
CA GLU A 92 18.06 16.32 -13.49
C GLU A 92 16.58 16.57 -13.15
N ILE A 93 16.30 17.27 -12.05
CA ILE A 93 14.94 17.69 -11.68
C ILE A 93 14.34 18.61 -12.74
N ARG A 94 15.14 19.50 -13.34
CA ARG A 94 14.70 20.39 -14.43
C ARG A 94 14.32 19.60 -15.67
N VAL A 95 15.16 18.65 -16.08
CA VAL A 95 14.90 17.76 -17.22
C VAL A 95 13.65 16.92 -16.97
N LEU A 96 13.49 16.36 -15.77
CA LEU A 96 12.32 15.57 -15.41
C LEU A 96 11.03 16.42 -15.44
N LYS A 97 11.11 17.66 -14.94
CA LYS A 97 9.99 18.61 -14.98
C LYS A 97 9.57 18.99 -16.40
N GLU A 98 10.49 18.95 -17.38
CA GLU A 98 10.18 19.17 -18.80
C GLU A 98 9.68 17.88 -19.49
N ALA A 99 10.14 16.71 -19.05
CA ALA A 99 9.74 15.42 -19.61
C ALA A 99 8.34 14.97 -19.18
N ILE A 100 7.92 15.28 -17.94
CA ILE A 100 6.61 14.90 -17.40
C ILE A 100 5.44 15.45 -18.26
N PRO A 101 5.39 16.74 -18.64
CA PRO A 101 4.32 17.27 -19.50
C PRO A 101 4.29 16.65 -20.89
N LYS A 102 5.47 16.32 -21.45
CA LYS A 102 5.56 15.66 -22.78
C LYS A 102 5.03 14.23 -22.74
N LEU A 103 5.24 13.53 -21.62
CA LEU A 103 4.67 12.20 -21.39
C LEU A 103 3.15 12.28 -21.14
N GLU A 104 2.69 13.31 -20.45
CA GLU A 104 1.26 13.59 -20.25
C GLU A 104 0.54 13.86 -21.58
N GLU A 105 1.16 14.64 -22.49
CA GLU A 105 0.65 14.90 -23.83
C GLU A 105 0.64 13.62 -24.69
N TYR A 106 1.66 12.76 -24.58
CA TYR A 106 1.72 11.49 -25.28
C TYR A 106 0.61 10.52 -24.84
N ILE A 107 0.38 10.40 -23.52
CA ILE A 107 -0.68 9.57 -22.94
C ILE A 107 -2.07 10.12 -23.32
N GLN A 108 -2.26 11.44 -23.31
CA GLN A 108 -3.50 12.07 -23.78
C GLN A 108 -3.71 11.92 -25.29
N GLY A 109 -2.65 11.89 -26.10
CA GLY A 109 -2.72 11.61 -27.54
C GLY A 109 -3.13 10.18 -27.87
N GLU A 110 -2.61 9.19 -27.12
CA GLU A 110 -2.99 7.78 -27.27
C GLU A 110 -4.41 7.47 -26.77
N LEU A 111 -4.86 8.14 -25.70
CA LEU A 111 -6.23 8.00 -25.17
C LEU A 111 -7.26 8.89 -25.92
N GLY A 112 -6.81 9.99 -26.52
CA GLY A 112 -7.64 10.95 -27.27
C GLY A 112 -8.02 10.49 -28.68
N GLY A 113 -7.31 9.51 -29.25
CA GLY A 113 -7.62 8.91 -30.55
C GLY A 113 -8.90 8.07 -30.60
N LYS A 114 -9.60 7.87 -29.47
CA LYS A 114 -10.81 7.03 -29.40
C LYS A 114 -12.08 7.70 -28.88
N ILE A 115 -12.11 9.01 -28.65
CA ILE A 115 -13.34 9.68 -28.19
C ILE A 115 -13.56 11.00 -28.95
N THR A 116 -14.16 10.91 -30.14
CA THR A 116 -14.82 12.05 -30.78
C THR A 116 -16.24 12.21 -30.23
N VAL A 117 -16.29 13.04 -29.19
CA VAL A 117 -17.36 13.96 -28.74
C VAL A 117 -18.64 14.05 -29.60
N HIS A 118 -19.79 13.87 -28.95
CA HIS A 118 -21.00 14.63 -29.27
C HIS A 118 -21.62 15.26 -28.02
N LYS A 119 -21.26 16.52 -27.76
CA LYS A 119 -22.11 17.49 -27.09
C LYS A 119 -21.97 18.83 -27.80
N ILE A 120 -23.01 19.26 -28.51
CA ILE A 120 -23.20 20.65 -28.92
C ILE A 120 -24.65 21.03 -28.61
N SER A 121 -24.78 22.17 -27.93
CA SER A 121 -25.98 22.99 -27.71
C SER A 121 -25.52 24.45 -27.82
N PRO A 122 -26.38 25.46 -28.04
CA PRO A 122 -27.39 25.62 -29.10
C PRO A 122 -27.24 26.99 -29.84
N GLN A 123 -28.10 27.22 -30.84
CA GLN A 123 -28.69 28.50 -31.29
C GLN A 123 -28.40 29.11 -32.70
N HIS A 124 -29.55 29.38 -33.35
CA HIS A 124 -29.92 30.38 -34.37
C HIS A 124 -29.32 30.30 -35.79
N ARG A 125 -30.16 30.04 -36.81
CA ARG A 125 -30.96 31.05 -37.56
C ARG A 125 -31.66 30.46 -38.82
N ALA A 126 -32.98 30.64 -38.86
CA ALA A 126 -33.87 30.88 -40.00
C ALA A 126 -33.94 29.92 -41.24
N ARG A 127 -35.18 29.41 -41.48
CA ARG A 127 -36.09 29.81 -42.61
C ARG A 127 -36.72 28.63 -43.40
N LYS A 128 -38.04 28.52 -43.22
CA LYS A 128 -39.15 28.15 -44.14
C LYS A 128 -39.30 26.73 -44.73
N ARG A 129 -40.56 26.26 -44.55
CA ARG A 129 -41.47 25.53 -45.48
C ARG A 129 -41.11 24.07 -45.78
N ARG A 130 -42.01 23.10 -45.94
CA ARG A 130 -43.47 22.87 -45.79
C ARG A 130 -43.64 21.34 -46.05
N LEU A 131 -44.64 20.68 -45.43
CA LEU A 131 -45.56 19.62 -45.95
C LEU A 131 -45.03 18.59 -47.00
N THR A 132 -45.19 17.26 -46.93
CA THR A 132 -46.39 16.37 -46.85
C THR A 132 -45.89 14.90 -46.89
N THR A 133 -46.40 13.96 -46.07
CA THR A 133 -47.37 12.87 -46.38
C THR A 133 -47.05 11.95 -47.58
N VAL A 134 -47.14 10.61 -47.33
CA VAL A 134 -47.75 9.54 -48.17
C VAL A 134 -46.88 8.25 -48.25
N GLN A 135 -47.47 7.12 -47.79
CA GLN A 135 -47.61 5.74 -48.34
C GLN A 135 -46.49 5.16 -49.24
N SER A 136 -46.22 3.86 -49.37
CA SER A 136 -46.85 2.57 -49.03
C SER A 136 -45.92 1.45 -49.55
N SER A 137 -46.20 0.20 -49.16
CA SER A 137 -46.09 -1.05 -49.97
C SER A 137 -44.69 -1.50 -50.43
N ALA A 138 -44.32 -2.78 -50.46
CA ALA A 138 -44.98 -4.05 -50.18
C ALA A 138 -43.90 -5.17 -50.26
N THR A 139 -44.18 -6.30 -49.57
CA THR A 139 -43.87 -7.71 -49.96
C THR A 139 -42.39 -8.12 -50.17
N SER A 140 -41.87 -9.27 -49.78
CA SER A 140 -42.32 -10.49 -49.09
C SER A 140 -41.06 -11.38 -48.94
N ASN A 141 -41.17 -12.46 -48.15
CA ASN A 141 -40.31 -13.67 -48.11
C ASN A 141 -39.05 -13.53 -47.23
N SER A 142 -38.60 -14.49 -46.42
CA SER A 142 -39.04 -15.84 -46.05
C SER A 142 -38.17 -16.28 -44.86
N SER A 143 -38.70 -17.17 -44.02
CA SER A 143 -38.14 -17.88 -42.86
C SER A 143 -36.79 -18.56 -43.11
N GLU A 144 -35.80 -18.40 -42.22
CA GLU A 144 -35.39 -19.26 -41.08
C GLU A 144 -34.29 -20.29 -41.39
N GLU A 145 -33.16 -20.09 -40.68
CA GLU A 145 -32.24 -21.05 -40.05
C GLU A 145 -31.65 -22.22 -40.86
N ALA A 146 -30.31 -22.26 -40.98
CA ALA A 146 -29.44 -23.29 -40.40
C ALA A 146 -28.01 -23.23 -40.98
N GLU A 147 -27.04 -23.12 -40.08
CA GLU A 147 -25.71 -23.75 -40.06
C GLU A 147 -24.80 -23.70 -41.31
N SER A 148 -23.58 -23.13 -41.18
CA SER A 148 -22.33 -23.88 -41.45
C SER A 148 -21.06 -23.03 -41.32
N GLU A 149 -20.13 -23.56 -40.53
CA GLU A 149 -18.66 -23.53 -40.60
C GLU A 149 -17.88 -22.22 -40.87
N GLY A 150 -17.14 -21.81 -39.83
CA GLY A 150 -16.03 -20.86 -39.92
C GLY A 150 -15.21 -20.86 -38.64
N GLY A 151 -14.64 -22.02 -38.29
CA GLY A 151 -13.82 -22.19 -37.09
C GLY A 151 -12.55 -21.34 -37.12
N TYR A 152 -12.35 -20.54 -36.07
CA TYR A 152 -11.05 -20.04 -35.66
C TYR A 152 -10.85 -20.35 -34.18
N VAL A 153 -9.98 -21.33 -33.96
CA VAL A 153 -9.38 -21.66 -32.68
C VAL A 153 -8.68 -20.42 -32.13
N THR A 154 -9.17 -19.89 -31.01
CA THR A 154 -8.39 -19.02 -30.14
C THR A 154 -8.16 -19.76 -28.84
N ALA A 155 -6.88 -19.89 -28.51
CA ALA A 155 -6.34 -20.75 -27.47
C ALA A 155 -6.91 -20.38 -26.10
N ASN A 156 -7.41 -21.40 -25.41
CA ASN A 156 -7.52 -21.42 -23.96
C ASN A 156 -6.10 -21.21 -23.40
N THR A 157 -5.84 -20.05 -22.82
CA THR A 157 -4.87 -19.99 -21.73
C THR A 157 -5.65 -20.32 -20.47
N ASP A 158 -5.67 -21.61 -20.14
CA ASP A 158 -5.99 -22.09 -18.81
C ASP A 158 -5.03 -21.38 -17.85
N THR A 159 -5.50 -20.30 -17.24
CA THR A 159 -4.87 -19.81 -16.02
C THR A 159 -5.33 -20.79 -14.97
N GLU A 160 -4.53 -21.82 -14.72
CA GLU A 160 -4.64 -22.62 -13.51
C GLU A 160 -4.75 -21.63 -12.35
N GLU A 161 -5.94 -21.49 -11.79
CA GLU A 161 -6.09 -20.98 -10.44
C GLU A 161 -5.21 -21.90 -9.60
N GLN A 162 -4.07 -21.37 -9.13
CA GLN A 162 -3.32 -22.02 -8.06
C GLN A 162 -4.24 -22.05 -6.85
N SER A 163 -5.00 -23.14 -6.75
CA SER A 163 -5.78 -23.50 -5.60
C SER A 163 -4.78 -23.79 -4.48
N PHE A 164 -4.54 -22.78 -3.65
CA PHE A 164 -3.96 -23.00 -2.34
C PHE A 164 -4.84 -24.04 -1.64
N PRO A 165 -4.25 -25.03 -0.95
CA PRO A 165 -5.03 -26.03 -0.28
C PRO A 165 -5.95 -25.34 0.72
N VAL A 166 -7.22 -25.22 0.33
CA VAL A 166 -8.33 -25.12 1.28
C VAL A 166 -8.13 -26.30 2.22
N PRO A 167 -8.05 -26.11 3.54
CA PRO A 167 -7.98 -27.23 4.47
C PRO A 167 -9.04 -28.25 4.07
N LYS A 168 -8.59 -29.49 3.81
CA LYS A 168 -9.48 -30.59 3.46
C LYS A 168 -10.56 -30.65 4.54
N ALA A 169 -11.81 -30.48 4.12
CA ALA A 169 -12.96 -30.71 4.98
C ALA A 169 -12.80 -32.08 5.64
N PHE A 170 -12.45 -32.08 6.91
CA PHE A 170 -12.56 -33.28 7.72
C PHE A 170 -14.06 -33.54 7.84
N ASN A 171 -14.54 -34.54 7.10
CA ASN A 171 -15.87 -35.10 7.26
C ASN A 171 -16.06 -35.53 8.71
N THR A 172 -16.52 -34.59 9.53
CA THR A 172 -16.89 -34.79 10.91
C THR A 172 -18.23 -34.13 11.02
N HIS A 173 -19.25 -34.96 11.28
CA HIS A 173 -20.59 -34.59 11.73
C HIS A 173 -20.72 -33.09 12.02
N VAL A 174 -21.24 -32.30 11.07
CA VAL A 174 -21.50 -30.88 11.29
C VAL A 174 -22.55 -30.85 12.40
N GLU A 175 -22.11 -30.62 13.63
CA GLU A 175 -23.00 -30.32 14.74
C GLU A 175 -23.89 -29.18 14.25
N GLU A 176 -25.20 -29.37 14.25
CA GLU A 176 -26.13 -28.33 13.80
C GLU A 176 -26.14 -27.19 14.82
N LEU A 177 -25.10 -26.38 14.81
CA LEU A 177 -25.03 -25.16 15.59
C LEU A 177 -26.06 -24.18 15.02
N ASN A 178 -26.76 -23.50 15.92
CA ASN A 178 -27.51 -22.29 15.59
C ASN A 178 -26.51 -21.14 15.38
N LEU A 179 -26.97 -20.04 14.77
CA LEU A 179 -26.11 -18.92 14.43
C LEU A 179 -25.40 -18.34 15.68
N ASP A 180 -26.15 -18.13 16.77
CA ASP A 180 -25.64 -17.49 17.99
C ASP A 180 -24.51 -18.30 18.65
N ALA A 181 -24.67 -19.62 18.79
CA ALA A 181 -23.64 -20.48 19.36
C ALA A 181 -22.39 -20.51 18.48
N LEU A 182 -22.57 -20.56 17.15
CA LEU A 182 -21.47 -20.56 16.21
C LEU A 182 -20.66 -19.26 16.26
N ILE A 183 -21.32 -18.10 16.22
CA ILE A 183 -20.60 -16.81 16.24
C ILE A 183 -19.91 -16.57 17.58
N GLN A 184 -20.50 -17.00 18.70
CA GLN A 184 -19.86 -16.94 20.01
C GLN A 184 -18.62 -17.84 20.08
N MET A 185 -18.72 -19.07 19.57
CA MET A 185 -17.59 -19.99 19.52
C MET A 185 -16.45 -19.44 18.64
N ALA A 186 -16.78 -18.91 17.46
CA ALA A 186 -15.80 -18.26 16.58
C ALA A 186 -15.14 -17.03 17.25
N ASP A 187 -15.94 -16.16 17.88
CA ASP A 187 -15.42 -14.98 18.59
C ASP A 187 -14.47 -15.38 19.73
N ASN A 188 -14.78 -16.44 20.49
CA ASN A 188 -13.94 -16.96 21.57
C ASN A 188 -12.64 -17.58 21.05
N LEU A 189 -12.72 -18.42 20.01
CA LEU A 189 -11.54 -19.04 19.37
C LEU A 189 -10.59 -17.98 18.80
N ARG A 190 -11.11 -16.85 18.30
CA ARG A 190 -10.27 -15.79 17.74
C ARG A 190 -9.39 -15.07 18.76
N MET A 191 -9.75 -15.08 20.05
CA MET A 191 -9.05 -14.28 21.08
C MET A 191 -7.59 -14.69 21.29
N ASN A 192 -7.22 -15.92 20.95
CA ASN A 192 -5.83 -16.38 21.00
C ASN A 192 -5.27 -16.55 19.59
N GLU A 193 -4.04 -16.09 19.36
CA GLU A 193 -3.34 -16.24 18.07
C GLU A 193 -3.28 -17.70 17.59
N SER A 194 -3.07 -18.66 18.49
CA SER A 194 -2.96 -20.07 18.13
C SER A 194 -4.27 -20.70 17.63
N THR A 195 -5.42 -20.15 18.02
CA THR A 195 -6.75 -20.71 17.71
C THR A 195 -7.51 -19.90 16.66
N LYS A 196 -6.90 -18.84 16.09
CA LYS A 196 -7.46 -18.09 14.95
C LYS A 196 -7.71 -18.98 13.73
N MET A 197 -6.85 -19.96 13.47
CA MET A 197 -7.05 -20.93 12.38
C MET A 197 -8.29 -21.80 12.61
N GLU A 198 -8.47 -22.32 13.83
CA GLU A 198 -9.67 -23.09 14.21
C GLU A 198 -10.95 -22.24 14.07
N SER A 199 -10.89 -20.95 14.45
CA SER A 199 -12.02 -20.03 14.23
C SER A 199 -12.35 -19.87 12.74
N PHE A 200 -11.33 -19.81 11.87
CA PHE A 200 -11.54 -19.67 10.43
C PHE A 200 -12.11 -20.93 9.81
N GLU A 201 -11.60 -22.10 10.20
CA GLU A 201 -12.11 -23.41 9.76
C GLU A 201 -13.58 -23.60 10.17
N LEU A 202 -13.93 -23.29 11.42
CA LEU A 202 -15.32 -23.34 11.91
C LEU A 202 -16.28 -22.50 11.05
N LEU A 203 -15.86 -21.29 10.67
CA LEU A 203 -16.65 -20.41 9.80
C LEU A 203 -16.72 -20.97 8.37
N CYS A 204 -15.64 -21.55 7.85
CA CYS A 204 -15.64 -22.18 6.52
C CYS A 204 -16.64 -23.33 6.44
N ASP A 205 -16.71 -24.18 7.46
CA ASP A 205 -17.61 -25.34 7.51
C ASP A 205 -19.09 -24.96 7.46
N HIS A 206 -19.43 -23.75 7.92
CA HIS A 206 -20.81 -23.27 8.01
C HIS A 206 -21.15 -22.17 7.01
N LYS A 207 -20.23 -21.85 6.09
CA LYS A 207 -20.39 -20.73 5.14
C LYS A 207 -21.65 -20.82 4.29
N GLU A 208 -22.07 -22.02 3.88
CA GLU A 208 -23.25 -22.19 3.02
C GLU A 208 -24.55 -21.99 3.81
N LYS A 209 -24.59 -22.44 5.07
CA LYS A 209 -25.77 -22.33 5.95
C LYS A 209 -26.07 -20.87 6.32
N PHE A 210 -25.03 -20.10 6.63
CA PHE A 210 -25.16 -18.72 7.12
C PHE A 210 -24.68 -17.67 6.11
N ARG A 211 -24.59 -18.02 4.81
CA ARG A 211 -24.08 -17.14 3.73
C ARG A 211 -24.78 -15.81 3.60
N ASP A 212 -26.01 -15.71 4.12
CA ASP A 212 -26.84 -14.52 4.03
C ASP A 212 -27.01 -13.75 5.34
N GLU A 213 -26.51 -14.30 6.45
CA GLU A 213 -26.57 -13.68 7.78
C GLU A 213 -25.47 -12.63 7.94
N ILE A 214 -25.85 -11.38 8.22
CA ILE A 214 -24.90 -10.25 8.32
C ILE A 214 -23.86 -10.48 9.42
N GLU A 215 -24.31 -10.96 10.58
CA GLU A 215 -23.46 -11.25 11.73
C GLU A 215 -22.42 -12.34 11.45
N PHE A 216 -22.74 -13.25 10.53
CA PHE A 216 -21.80 -14.26 10.04
C PHE A 216 -20.83 -13.65 9.00
N ILE A 217 -21.35 -12.92 8.00
CA ILE A 217 -20.55 -12.44 6.86
C ILE A 217 -19.41 -11.53 7.33
N TRP A 218 -19.66 -10.58 8.24
CA TRP A 218 -18.58 -9.68 8.68
C TRP A 218 -17.53 -10.40 9.54
N ARG A 219 -17.95 -11.39 10.36
CA ARG A 219 -17.02 -12.24 11.12
C ARG A 219 -16.19 -13.12 10.20
N PHE A 220 -16.77 -13.59 9.11
CA PHE A 220 -16.06 -14.36 8.12
C PHE A 220 -15.06 -13.50 7.35
N ALA A 221 -15.46 -12.30 6.93
CA ALA A 221 -14.55 -11.32 6.34
C ALA A 221 -13.37 -10.97 7.28
N ARG A 222 -13.65 -10.79 8.58
CA ARG A 222 -12.62 -10.64 9.62
C ARG A 222 -11.67 -11.82 9.69
N ALA A 223 -12.20 -13.05 9.69
CA ALA A 223 -11.37 -14.25 9.78
C ALA A 223 -10.44 -14.42 8.55
N TYR A 224 -10.85 -13.94 7.37
CA TYR A 224 -9.95 -13.80 6.21
C TYR A 224 -8.82 -12.77 6.48
N GLY A 225 -9.12 -11.68 7.18
CA GLY A 225 -8.11 -10.73 7.66
C GLY A 225 -7.14 -11.36 8.66
N ASP A 226 -7.64 -12.18 9.59
CA ASP A 226 -6.80 -12.95 10.52
C ASP A 226 -5.87 -13.92 9.78
N MET A 227 -6.38 -14.64 8.75
CA MET A 227 -5.54 -15.52 7.93
C MET A 227 -4.49 -14.75 7.12
N TYR A 228 -4.82 -13.55 6.62
CA TYR A 228 -3.83 -12.66 6.00
C TYR A 228 -2.69 -12.31 6.96
N GLU A 229 -2.98 -12.05 8.24
CA GLU A 229 -1.96 -11.72 9.25
C GLU A 229 -1.07 -12.93 9.59
N LEU A 230 -1.66 -14.12 9.67
CA LEU A 230 -0.94 -15.37 9.97
C LEU A 230 -0.10 -15.89 8.79
N SER A 231 -0.50 -15.58 7.55
CA SER A 231 0.25 -16.00 6.36
C SER A 231 1.61 -15.33 6.26
N THR A 232 2.63 -16.10 5.86
CA THR A 232 3.97 -15.60 5.55
C THR A 232 4.21 -15.44 4.05
N ASN A 233 3.38 -16.10 3.22
CA ASN A 233 3.46 -16.08 1.77
C ASN A 233 2.66 -14.90 1.19
N ALA A 234 3.30 -14.08 0.34
CA ALA A 234 2.67 -12.93 -0.31
C ALA A 234 1.46 -13.31 -1.18
N GLN A 235 1.49 -14.48 -1.83
CA GLN A 235 0.40 -14.93 -2.68
C GLN A 235 -0.80 -15.41 -1.86
N GLU A 236 -0.57 -16.08 -0.73
CA GLU A 236 -1.65 -16.42 0.23
C GLU A 236 -2.25 -15.17 0.85
N LYS A 237 -1.41 -14.21 1.27
CA LYS A 237 -1.88 -12.91 1.77
C LYS A 237 -2.78 -12.23 0.74
N LYS A 238 -2.34 -12.15 -0.51
CA LYS A 238 -3.15 -11.59 -1.60
C LYS A 238 -4.47 -12.34 -1.77
N HIS A 239 -4.45 -13.68 -1.70
CA HIS A 239 -5.64 -14.51 -1.81
C HIS A 239 -6.65 -14.20 -0.70
N TYR A 240 -6.22 -14.26 0.57
CA TYR A 240 -7.09 -14.00 1.71
C TYR A 240 -7.63 -12.57 1.74
N ALA A 241 -6.79 -11.57 1.44
CA ALA A 241 -7.20 -10.17 1.38
C ALA A 241 -8.30 -9.94 0.34
N ASN A 242 -8.17 -10.51 -0.86
CA ASN A 242 -9.15 -10.34 -1.94
C ASN A 242 -10.50 -11.00 -1.64
N ILE A 243 -10.50 -12.22 -1.08
CA ILE A 243 -11.75 -12.90 -0.70
C ILE A 243 -12.42 -12.15 0.45
N GLY A 244 -11.67 -11.82 1.51
CA GLY A 244 -12.19 -11.05 2.64
C GLY A 244 -12.79 -9.72 2.18
N LYS A 245 -12.10 -8.96 1.31
CA LYS A 245 -12.61 -7.69 0.74
C LYS A 245 -13.92 -7.87 -0.02
N THR A 246 -14.06 -8.96 -0.77
CA THR A 246 -15.31 -9.28 -1.50
C THR A 246 -16.46 -9.59 -0.54
N LEU A 247 -16.19 -10.34 0.53
CA LEU A 247 -17.18 -10.60 1.60
C LEU A 247 -17.56 -9.32 2.34
N GLY A 248 -16.58 -8.47 2.67
CA GLY A 248 -16.80 -7.17 3.29
C GLY A 248 -17.66 -6.26 2.41
N GLU A 249 -17.42 -6.24 1.09
CA GLU A 249 -18.22 -5.47 0.12
C GLU A 249 -19.68 -5.95 0.07
N LYS A 250 -19.87 -7.28 0.11
CA LYS A 250 -21.21 -7.88 0.24
C LYS A 250 -21.89 -7.47 1.56
N ALA A 251 -21.14 -7.45 2.66
CA ALA A 251 -21.66 -7.08 3.98
C ALA A 251 -22.15 -5.62 4.02
N ILE A 252 -21.33 -4.66 3.57
CA ILE A 252 -21.70 -3.23 3.55
C ILE A 252 -22.88 -2.95 2.62
N THR A 253 -23.01 -3.70 1.52
CA THR A 253 -24.11 -3.52 0.56
C THR A 253 -25.45 -3.93 1.19
N ARG A 254 -25.45 -4.94 2.05
CA ARG A 254 -26.66 -5.44 2.69
C ARG A 254 -26.99 -4.74 4.00
N ALA A 255 -25.97 -4.36 4.77
CA ALA A 255 -26.12 -3.71 6.06
C ALA A 255 -25.27 -2.42 6.12
N PRO A 256 -25.66 -1.37 5.37
CA PRO A 256 -24.89 -0.13 5.29
C PRO A 256 -24.83 0.68 6.59
N MET A 257 -25.66 0.34 7.58
CA MET A 257 -25.66 0.97 8.91
C MET A 257 -24.96 0.11 9.97
N ASN A 258 -24.34 -1.02 9.59
CA ASN A 258 -23.62 -1.88 10.53
C ASN A 258 -22.14 -1.46 10.59
N GLY A 259 -21.70 -0.93 11.73
CA GLY A 259 -20.33 -0.45 11.90
C GLY A 259 -19.25 -1.53 11.75
N TYR A 260 -19.52 -2.78 12.14
CA TYR A 260 -18.56 -3.88 11.98
C TYR A 260 -18.37 -4.27 10.52
N CYS A 261 -19.41 -4.19 9.69
CA CYS A 261 -19.29 -4.35 8.25
C CYS A 261 -18.35 -3.29 7.64
N HIS A 262 -18.53 -2.02 8.05
CA HIS A 262 -17.66 -0.93 7.62
C HIS A 262 -16.21 -1.10 8.09
N LEU A 263 -16.02 -1.49 9.36
CA LEU A 263 -14.71 -1.73 9.96
C LEU A 263 -13.90 -2.77 9.18
N TRP A 264 -14.46 -3.97 9.01
CA TRP A 264 -13.71 -5.06 8.38
C TRP A 264 -13.54 -4.85 6.88
N TYR A 265 -14.49 -4.20 6.20
CA TYR A 265 -14.28 -3.78 4.81
C TYR A 265 -13.14 -2.77 4.67
N ALA A 266 -13.04 -1.79 5.58
CA ALA A 266 -11.93 -0.83 5.58
C ALA A 266 -10.58 -1.54 5.76
N VAL A 267 -10.46 -2.39 6.78
CA VAL A 267 -9.23 -3.18 7.04
C VAL A 267 -8.80 -3.97 5.81
N LEU A 268 -9.73 -4.69 5.19
CA LEU A 268 -9.47 -5.52 4.01
C LEU A 268 -9.12 -4.68 2.77
N CYS A 269 -9.68 -3.47 2.60
CA CYS A 269 -9.20 -2.53 1.59
C CYS A 269 -7.74 -2.14 1.81
N GLY A 270 -7.35 -1.94 3.07
CA GLY A 270 -5.95 -1.72 3.45
C GLY A 270 -5.05 -2.88 3.01
N TYR A 271 -5.43 -4.12 3.32
CA TYR A 271 -4.66 -5.31 2.95
C TYR A 271 -4.57 -5.51 1.44
N VAL A 272 -5.66 -5.34 0.69
CA VAL A 272 -5.63 -5.44 -0.78
C VAL A 272 -4.71 -4.38 -1.38
N SER A 273 -4.67 -3.16 -0.82
CA SER A 273 -3.86 -2.05 -1.33
C SER A 273 -2.34 -2.33 -1.39
N GLU A 274 -1.85 -3.29 -0.60
CA GLU A 274 -0.45 -3.69 -0.59
C GLU A 274 -0.02 -4.47 -1.84
N PHE A 275 -0.98 -5.07 -2.55
CA PHE A 275 -0.75 -5.90 -3.73
C PHE A 275 -1.11 -5.23 -5.05
N GLU A 276 -1.41 -3.94 -4.98
CA GLU A 276 -2.01 -3.17 -6.06
C GLU A 276 -1.08 -2.08 -6.58
N GLY A 277 -1.27 -1.70 -7.85
CA GLY A 277 -0.55 -0.57 -8.44
C GLY A 277 -0.90 0.76 -7.75
N LEU A 278 -0.06 1.78 -7.94
CA LEU A 278 -0.17 3.08 -7.27
C LEU A 278 -1.59 3.69 -7.32
N GLN A 279 -2.25 3.65 -8.48
CA GLN A 279 -3.60 4.16 -8.66
C GLN A 279 -4.63 3.42 -7.79
N ASN A 280 -4.62 2.09 -7.82
CA ASN A 280 -5.53 1.28 -7.02
C ASN A 280 -5.23 1.42 -5.52
N LYS A 281 -3.95 1.49 -5.14
CA LYS A 281 -3.54 1.74 -3.76
C LYS A 281 -4.12 3.04 -3.21
N ILE A 282 -4.12 4.11 -4.01
CA ILE A 282 -4.69 5.40 -3.62
C ILE A 282 -6.21 5.33 -3.54
N ASN A 283 -6.87 4.68 -4.51
CA ASN A 283 -8.32 4.45 -4.46
C ASN A 283 -8.73 3.66 -3.19
N TYR A 284 -7.99 2.61 -2.85
CA TYR A 284 -8.21 1.86 -1.62
C TYR A 284 -7.91 2.67 -0.35
N GLY A 285 -6.94 3.58 -0.38
CA GLY A 285 -6.71 4.53 0.70
C GLY A 285 -7.90 5.47 0.96
N TYR A 286 -8.58 5.94 -0.09
CA TYR A 286 -9.82 6.71 0.05
C TYR A 286 -10.96 5.86 0.61
N ARG A 287 -11.15 4.64 0.09
CA ARG A 287 -12.18 3.70 0.59
C ARG A 287 -11.94 3.32 2.04
N PHE A 288 -10.69 3.04 2.41
CA PHE A 288 -10.28 2.78 3.79
C PHE A 288 -10.73 3.92 4.70
N LYS A 289 -10.38 5.17 4.35
CA LYS A 289 -10.74 6.34 5.15
C LYS A 289 -12.26 6.51 5.25
N GLU A 290 -12.97 6.46 4.13
CA GLU A 290 -14.43 6.64 4.10
C GLU A 290 -15.15 5.64 5.00
N HIS A 291 -14.81 4.36 4.87
CA HIS A 291 -15.46 3.32 5.65
C HIS A 291 -15.01 3.31 7.12
N LEU A 292 -13.76 3.68 7.40
CA LEU A 292 -13.28 3.86 8.76
C LEU A 292 -14.02 4.99 9.48
N ASP A 293 -14.20 6.15 8.83
CA ASP A 293 -14.94 7.27 9.41
C ASP A 293 -16.41 6.89 9.67
N LYS A 294 -17.08 6.20 8.74
CA LYS A 294 -18.43 5.64 8.96
C LYS A 294 -18.48 4.62 10.11
N ALA A 295 -17.49 3.74 10.21
CA ALA A 295 -17.44 2.77 11.30
C ALA A 295 -17.33 3.46 12.66
N ILE A 296 -16.55 4.56 12.77
CA ILE A 296 -16.44 5.37 14.00
C ILE A 296 -17.77 6.05 14.33
N GLU A 297 -18.51 6.54 13.34
CA GLU A 297 -19.85 7.11 13.56
C GLU A 297 -20.81 6.07 14.16
N PHE A 298 -20.73 4.81 13.72
CA PHE A 298 -21.61 3.73 14.21
C PHE A 298 -21.11 3.04 15.49
N LEU A 299 -19.80 3.02 15.73
CA LEU A 299 -19.17 2.33 16.87
C LEU A 299 -18.18 3.25 17.59
N PRO A 300 -18.63 4.35 18.22
CA PRO A 300 -17.75 5.34 18.85
C PRO A 300 -17.01 4.81 20.09
N GLU A 301 -17.40 3.66 20.61
CA GLU A 301 -16.78 3.02 21.78
C GLU A 301 -15.78 1.92 21.39
N GLU A 302 -15.62 1.61 20.09
CA GLU A 302 -14.71 0.55 19.62
C GLU A 302 -13.27 1.08 19.51
N PRO A 303 -12.35 0.68 20.43
CA PRO A 303 -10.98 1.22 20.47
C PRO A 303 -10.18 0.89 19.20
N PHE A 304 -10.45 -0.25 18.56
CA PHE A 304 -9.70 -0.65 17.37
C PHE A 304 -9.85 0.35 16.21
N LEU A 305 -10.99 1.05 16.12
CA LEU A 305 -11.21 2.06 15.09
C LEU A 305 -10.31 3.28 15.26
N TYR A 306 -10.13 3.75 16.50
CA TYR A 306 -9.21 4.85 16.80
C TYR A 306 -7.76 4.44 16.60
N TYR A 307 -7.41 3.18 16.89
CA TYR A 307 -6.09 2.65 16.59
C TYR A 307 -5.82 2.67 15.07
N LEU A 308 -6.76 2.20 14.25
CA LEU A 308 -6.66 2.25 12.79
C LEU A 308 -6.57 3.69 12.27
N LYS A 309 -7.36 4.62 12.84
CA LYS A 309 -7.34 6.04 12.47
C LYS A 309 -6.03 6.73 12.85
N GLY A 310 -5.48 6.41 14.02
CA GLY A 310 -4.16 6.87 14.45
C GLY A 310 -3.08 6.41 13.49
N ARG A 311 -3.07 5.13 13.10
CA ARG A 311 -2.13 4.59 12.11
C ARG A 311 -2.25 5.29 10.76
N TYR A 312 -3.48 5.49 10.29
CA TYR A 312 -3.74 6.22 9.06
C TYR A 312 -3.18 7.64 9.10
N CYS A 313 -3.51 8.41 10.15
CA CYS A 313 -3.03 9.77 10.32
C CYS A 313 -1.51 9.83 10.40
N TYR A 314 -0.88 8.91 11.13
CA TYR A 314 0.57 8.81 11.24
C TYR A 314 1.21 8.57 9.87
N THR A 315 0.76 7.55 9.13
CA THR A 315 1.28 7.23 7.79
C THR A 315 1.10 8.38 6.81
N VAL A 316 -0.06 9.03 6.79
CA VAL A 316 -0.33 10.17 5.90
C VAL A 316 0.52 11.38 6.26
N SER A 317 0.76 11.61 7.55
CA SER A 317 1.62 12.72 8.02
C SER A 317 3.06 12.55 7.52
N LYS A 318 3.55 11.31 7.48
CA LYS A 318 4.91 10.94 7.07
C LYS A 318 5.15 10.89 5.56
N LEU A 319 4.12 11.00 4.74
CA LEU A 319 4.30 11.13 3.29
C LEU A 319 5.12 12.39 2.97
N SER A 320 6.16 12.21 2.15
CA SER A 320 7.05 13.28 1.70
C SER A 320 6.29 14.32 0.86
N TRP A 321 6.85 15.52 0.78
CA TRP A 321 6.26 16.58 -0.06
C TRP A 321 6.14 16.15 -1.53
N ILE A 322 7.09 15.36 -2.03
CA ILE A 322 7.11 14.86 -3.41
C ILE A 322 5.98 13.84 -3.61
N GLU A 323 5.80 12.88 -2.70
CA GLU A 323 4.70 11.91 -2.75
C GLU A 323 3.34 12.63 -2.67
N LYS A 324 3.21 13.61 -1.77
CA LYS A 324 2.02 14.47 -1.65
C LYS A 324 1.80 15.34 -2.91
N LYS A 325 2.84 15.71 -3.64
CA LYS A 325 2.65 16.48 -4.88
C LYS A 325 2.23 15.56 -6.02
N MET A 326 2.91 14.43 -6.19
CA MET A 326 2.62 13.45 -7.23
C MET A 326 1.20 12.89 -7.12
N ALA A 327 0.80 12.45 -5.92
CA ALA A 327 -0.53 11.92 -5.74
C ALA A 327 -1.61 13.00 -5.92
N ALA A 328 -1.29 14.29 -5.72
CA ALA A 328 -2.26 15.36 -5.87
C ALA A 328 -2.51 15.67 -7.34
N THR A 329 -1.43 15.68 -8.13
CA THR A 329 -1.50 15.84 -9.59
C THR A 329 -2.25 14.69 -10.26
N LEU A 330 -2.00 13.45 -9.82
CA LEU A 330 -2.57 12.25 -10.46
C LEU A 330 -3.99 11.92 -9.96
N PHE A 331 -4.31 12.21 -8.70
CA PHE A 331 -5.53 11.71 -8.04
C PHE A 331 -6.36 12.79 -7.33
N GLY A 332 -6.02 14.08 -7.48
CA GLY A 332 -6.79 15.19 -6.93
C GLY A 332 -6.45 15.52 -5.47
N LYS A 333 -7.44 15.87 -4.65
CA LYS A 333 -7.18 16.33 -3.27
C LYS A 333 -6.74 15.17 -2.36
N ILE A 334 -5.43 15.09 -2.07
CA ILE A 334 -4.90 14.09 -1.13
C ILE A 334 -5.40 14.37 0.30
N PRO A 335 -5.72 13.32 1.08
CA PRO A 335 -5.84 13.44 2.52
C PRO A 335 -4.55 13.98 3.15
N SER A 336 -4.67 15.03 3.96
CA SER A 336 -3.59 15.52 4.81
C SER A 336 -3.90 15.16 6.26
N SER A 337 -2.89 14.71 7.00
CA SER A 337 -2.97 14.52 8.44
C SER A 337 -1.68 14.94 9.13
N THR A 338 -1.76 15.14 10.44
CA THR A 338 -0.63 15.52 11.29
C THR A 338 -0.28 14.43 12.29
N VAL A 339 0.95 14.48 12.81
CA VAL A 339 1.38 13.61 13.92
C VAL A 339 0.51 13.86 15.16
N GLN A 340 0.09 15.10 15.41
CA GLN A 340 -0.79 15.46 16.52
C GLN A 340 -2.15 14.75 16.44
N GLU A 341 -2.76 14.68 15.26
CA GLU A 341 -4.00 13.92 15.05
C GLU A 341 -3.79 12.43 15.31
N ALA A 342 -2.65 11.87 14.88
CA ALA A 342 -2.32 10.47 15.16
C ALA A 342 -2.22 10.21 16.67
N LEU A 343 -1.46 11.05 17.39
CA LEU A 343 -1.30 10.98 18.84
C LEU A 343 -2.65 11.01 19.57
N GLN A 344 -3.54 11.95 19.21
CA GLN A 344 -4.87 12.06 19.81
C GLN A 344 -5.71 10.80 19.62
N ASN A 345 -5.67 10.18 18.44
CA ASN A 345 -6.40 8.94 18.19
C ASN A 345 -5.83 7.78 19.02
N PHE A 346 -4.51 7.64 19.11
CA PHE A 346 -3.90 6.60 19.94
C PHE A 346 -4.12 6.81 21.45
N LEU A 347 -4.21 8.05 21.91
CA LEU A 347 -4.62 8.35 23.29
C LEU A 347 -6.09 8.00 23.53
N LYS A 348 -6.97 8.24 22.55
CA LYS A 348 -8.38 7.83 22.63
C LYS A 348 -8.54 6.32 22.78
N VAL A 349 -7.64 5.53 22.16
CA VAL A 349 -7.59 4.07 22.35
C VAL A 349 -7.38 3.73 23.83
N GLU A 350 -6.40 4.36 24.50
CA GLU A 350 -6.10 4.10 25.92
C GLU A 350 -7.19 4.65 26.86
N GLU A 351 -7.92 5.69 26.45
CA GLU A 351 -9.10 6.17 27.18
C GLU A 351 -10.24 5.14 27.17
N LEU A 352 -10.48 4.50 26.02
CA LEU A 352 -11.54 3.50 25.85
C LEU A 352 -11.15 2.12 26.41
N HIS A 353 -9.88 1.73 26.22
CA HIS A 353 -9.36 0.44 26.65
C HIS A 353 -7.90 0.59 27.12
N PRO A 354 -7.68 0.86 28.42
CA PRO A 354 -6.34 0.94 28.99
C PRO A 354 -5.55 -0.37 28.79
N GLY A 355 -4.34 -0.26 28.27
CA GLY A 355 -3.49 -1.42 27.99
C GLY A 355 -3.83 -2.13 26.67
N PHE A 356 -4.52 -1.45 25.74
CA PHE A 356 -5.08 -2.05 24.52
C PHE A 356 -4.10 -2.93 23.75
N SER A 357 -2.91 -2.42 23.42
CA SER A 357 -1.85 -3.22 22.78
C SER A 357 -0.47 -2.58 22.89
N LYS A 358 0.58 -3.40 22.87
CA LYS A 358 1.97 -2.93 22.76
C LYS A 358 2.20 -2.04 21.54
N SER A 359 1.58 -2.39 20.42
CA SER A 359 1.67 -1.62 19.18
C SER A 359 1.10 -0.21 19.34
N ASN A 360 0.00 -0.05 20.10
CA ASN A 360 -0.55 1.28 20.40
C ASN A 360 0.46 2.14 21.17
N TYR A 361 1.04 1.61 22.25
CA TYR A 361 2.08 2.31 23.01
C TYR A 361 3.33 2.64 22.19
N MET A 362 3.75 1.74 21.30
CA MET A 362 4.85 2.02 20.37
C MET A 362 4.51 3.23 19.47
N PHE A 363 3.30 3.30 18.92
CA PHE A 363 2.89 4.44 18.11
C PHE A 363 2.74 5.73 18.93
N LEU A 364 2.26 5.66 20.17
CA LEU A 364 2.25 6.80 21.10
C LEU A 364 3.67 7.36 21.29
N ALA A 365 4.64 6.48 21.56
CA ALA A 365 6.03 6.88 21.71
C ALA A 365 6.61 7.48 20.42
N LYS A 366 6.35 6.87 19.25
CA LYS A 366 6.78 7.41 17.94
C LYS A 366 6.22 8.82 17.70
N CYS A 367 4.93 9.03 17.98
CA CYS A 367 4.32 10.36 17.85
C CYS A 367 4.93 11.38 18.81
N CYS A 368 5.22 10.99 20.06
CA CYS A 368 5.86 11.89 21.03
C CYS A 368 7.27 12.28 20.59
N ILE A 369 8.07 11.33 20.07
CA ILE A 369 9.40 11.62 19.52
C ILE A 369 9.31 12.64 18.38
N ASP A 370 8.37 12.43 17.45
CA ASP A 370 8.15 13.31 16.30
C ASP A 370 7.66 14.72 16.68
N LEU A 371 7.15 14.89 17.90
CA LEU A 371 6.68 16.16 18.46
C LEU A 371 7.68 16.76 19.47
N ASP A 372 8.90 16.20 19.54
CA ASP A 372 9.95 16.60 20.49
C ASP A 372 9.54 16.47 21.98
N GLN A 373 8.61 15.55 22.28
CA GLN A 373 8.11 15.24 23.62
C GLN A 373 8.81 13.99 24.19
N THR A 374 10.13 14.07 24.40
CA THR A 374 10.97 12.91 24.75
C THR A 374 10.56 12.24 26.08
N ASP A 375 10.19 13.02 27.10
CA ASP A 375 9.79 12.48 28.40
C ASP A 375 8.55 11.60 28.31
N ASP A 376 7.56 12.03 27.52
CA ASP A 376 6.33 11.25 27.31
C ASP A 376 6.58 10.02 26.44
N ALA A 377 7.48 10.11 25.47
CA ALA A 377 7.92 8.94 24.70
C ALA A 377 8.51 7.84 25.60
N VAL A 378 9.40 8.22 26.53
CA VAL A 378 9.99 7.27 27.49
C VAL A 378 8.92 6.66 28.39
N LYS A 379 7.95 7.44 28.87
CA LYS A 379 6.83 6.93 29.66
C LYS A 379 6.04 5.87 28.89
N PHE A 380 5.68 6.13 27.63
CA PHE A 380 4.92 5.17 26.82
C PHE A 380 5.73 3.91 26.51
N CYS A 381 7.04 4.02 26.26
CA CYS A 381 7.91 2.86 26.12
C CYS A 381 7.92 1.98 27.39
N ASN A 382 8.06 2.60 28.56
CA ASN A 382 8.03 1.89 29.83
C ASN A 382 6.68 1.19 30.06
N LEU A 383 5.57 1.84 29.73
CA LEU A 383 4.24 1.22 29.80
C LEU A 383 4.10 0.03 28.84
N ALA A 384 4.65 0.13 27.63
CA ALA A 384 4.63 -0.97 26.65
C ALA A 384 5.35 -2.23 27.16
N VAL A 385 6.45 -2.07 27.90
CA VAL A 385 7.24 -3.17 28.48
C VAL A 385 6.45 -3.92 29.56
N LEU A 386 5.60 -3.22 30.30
CA LEU A 386 4.77 -3.81 31.36
C LEU A 386 3.62 -4.68 30.84
N LEU A 387 3.28 -4.56 29.54
CA LEU A 387 2.22 -5.37 28.94
C LEU A 387 2.69 -6.82 28.70
N PRO A 388 1.82 -7.83 28.86
CA PRO A 388 2.14 -9.20 28.50
C PRO A 388 2.43 -9.33 27.00
N CYS A 389 3.45 -10.10 26.62
CA CYS A 389 3.72 -10.41 25.21
C CYS A 389 2.64 -11.37 24.68
N VAL A 390 1.59 -10.84 24.05
CA VAL A 390 0.59 -11.66 23.33
C VAL A 390 0.89 -11.76 21.83
N THR A 391 1.82 -10.95 21.30
CA THR A 391 2.21 -10.97 19.88
C THR A 391 3.57 -11.63 19.67
N LYS A 392 3.61 -12.64 18.79
CA LYS A 392 4.86 -13.07 18.14
C LYS A 392 5.16 -12.09 17.00
N GLU A 393 5.91 -11.04 17.29
CA GLU A 393 6.94 -10.62 16.35
C GLU A 393 8.23 -11.38 16.68
N VAL A 394 8.20 -12.70 16.52
CA VAL A 394 9.40 -13.54 16.66
C VAL A 394 9.87 -13.90 15.26
N SER A 395 10.72 -13.06 14.68
CA SER A 395 11.79 -13.59 13.84
C SER A 395 12.81 -14.24 14.77
N PRO A 396 13.22 -15.50 14.57
CA PRO A 396 14.30 -16.08 15.33
C PRO A 396 15.60 -15.33 14.96
N HIS A 397 16.37 -14.94 15.99
CA HIS A 397 17.72 -14.34 15.96
C HIS A 397 17.84 -12.92 16.54
N SER A 398 17.35 -12.69 17.76
CA SER A 398 17.88 -11.59 18.60
C SER A 398 17.82 -11.92 20.09
N ASP A 399 18.20 -13.14 20.48
CA ASP A 399 18.69 -13.40 21.83
C ASP A 399 20.19 -13.17 21.80
N LYS A 400 20.61 -11.94 22.08
CA LYS A 400 21.91 -11.50 22.61
C LYS A 400 22.08 -10.02 22.31
N GLU A 401 21.67 -9.18 23.25
CA GLU A 401 22.39 -7.97 23.69
C GLU A 401 21.45 -7.13 24.57
N CYS A 402 21.31 -7.58 25.82
CA CYS A 402 20.95 -6.73 26.94
C CYS A 402 21.76 -7.24 28.13
N SER A 403 23.02 -6.81 28.20
CA SER A 403 23.84 -6.86 29.40
C SER A 403 24.83 -5.70 29.31
N TYR A 404 24.69 -4.82 30.32
CA TYR A 404 25.40 -3.58 30.64
C TYR A 404 24.84 -2.30 30.03
#